data_AF-A0A1W9MKU2-F1
#
_entry.id   AF-A0A1W9MKU2-F1
#
_cell.length_a   1.000
_cell.length_b   1.000
_cell.length_c   1.000
_cell.angle_alpha   90.00
_cell.angle_beta   90.00
_cell.angle_gamma   90.00
#
_symmetry.space_group_name_H-M   'P 1'
#
loop_
_entity.id
_entity.type
_entity.pdbx_description
1 polymer ?
#
loop_
_entity_poly.entity_id
_entity_poly.type
_entity_poly.pdbx_seq_one_letter_code
_entity_poly.pdbx_strand_id
1 'polypeptide(L)'
;MTFEEILDDIHALEEDLLVFERKYGVLSDTFWQSYQKGEEPKNTSWMLDWSEWAATYKLLQERKEQYFHAVNCWLDENANIGFPELIERRACREPVNVCI
;
A
#
# COMPACT_ATOMS: atom_id res chain seq x y z
N MET A 1 -14.44 4.74 4.99
CA MET A 1 -13.12 4.79 4.33
C MET A 1 -13.09 6.07 3.52
N THR A 2 -12.13 6.94 3.79
CA THR A 2 -11.82 8.12 3.00
C THR A 2 -10.50 7.91 2.28
N PHE A 3 -10.27 8.77 1.31
CA PHE A 3 -9.00 8.91 0.61
C PHE A 3 -7.79 9.19 1.54
N GLU A 4 -8.02 9.85 2.68
CA GLU A 4 -7.00 10.12 3.69
C GLU A 4 -6.70 8.86 4.50
N GLU A 5 -7.74 8.15 4.95
CA GLU A 5 -7.58 6.90 5.69
C GLU A 5 -6.78 5.84 4.90
N ILE A 6 -7.06 5.68 3.60
CA ILE A 6 -6.30 4.73 2.75
C ILE A 6 -4.85 5.16 2.60
N LEU A 7 -4.59 6.47 2.47
CA LEU A 7 -3.25 6.99 2.29
C LEU A 7 -2.41 6.87 3.58
N ASP A 8 -3.03 7.15 4.73
CA ASP A 8 -2.41 6.95 6.04
C ASP A 8 -2.09 5.46 6.28
N ASP A 9 -3.01 4.55 5.93
CA ASP A 9 -2.77 3.10 5.96
C ASP A 9 -1.57 2.72 5.06
N ILE A 10 -1.50 3.26 3.83
CA ILE A 10 -0.38 3.02 2.91
C ILE A 10 0.94 3.46 3.53
N HIS A 11 0.99 4.67 4.11
CA HIS A 11 2.21 5.20 4.72
C HIS A 11 2.65 4.40 5.94
N ALA A 12 1.72 3.99 6.81
CA ALA A 12 2.03 3.14 7.94
C ALA A 12 2.62 1.79 7.50
N LEU A 13 2.03 1.16 6.48
CA LEU A 13 2.54 -0.11 5.94
C LEU A 13 3.90 0.04 5.27
N GLU A 14 4.16 1.14 4.56
CA GLU A 14 5.47 1.44 3.98
C GLU A 14 6.54 1.61 5.08
N GLU A 15 6.22 2.28 6.18
CA GLU A 15 7.11 2.41 7.34
C GLU A 15 7.41 1.06 8.00
N ASP A 16 6.42 0.19 8.17
CA ASP A 16 6.59 -1.16 8.70
C ASP A 16 7.51 -2.00 7.80
N LEU A 17 7.33 -1.92 6.48
CA LEU A 17 8.18 -2.62 5.52
C LEU A 17 9.64 -2.15 5.58
N LEU A 18 9.88 -0.84 5.76
CA LEU A 18 11.23 -0.30 5.90
C LEU A 18 11.99 -0.92 7.09
N VAL A 19 11.29 -1.36 8.14
CA VAL A 19 11.94 -2.06 9.27
C VAL A 19 12.53 -3.39 8.81
N PHE A 20 11.79 -4.18 8.03
CA PHE A 20 12.28 -5.44 7.48
C PHE A 20 13.41 -5.22 6.47
N GLU A 21 13.27 -4.24 5.57
CA GLU A 21 14.30 -3.93 4.59
C GLU A 21 15.63 -3.53 5.24
N ARG A 22 15.58 -2.74 6.32
CA ARG A 22 16.78 -2.37 7.10
C ARG A 22 17.36 -3.55 7.86
N LYS A 23 16.52 -4.43 8.40
CA LYS A 23 16.94 -5.62 9.16
C LYS A 23 17.63 -6.66 8.27
N TYR A 24 17.14 -6.87 7.05
CA TYR A 24 17.59 -7.93 6.16
C TYR A 24 18.40 -7.45 4.95
N GLY A 25 18.41 -6.15 4.66
CA GLY A 25 19.18 -5.56 3.56
C GLY A 25 18.63 -5.90 2.17
N VAL A 26 17.34 -6.22 2.07
CA VAL A 26 16.67 -6.62 0.82
C VAL A 26 15.40 -5.81 0.66
N LEU A 27 15.11 -5.34 -0.56
CA LEU A 27 13.86 -4.62 -0.87
C LEU A 27 12.65 -5.57 -0.78
N SER A 28 11.53 -5.05 -0.28
CA SER A 28 10.28 -5.81 -0.11
C SER A 28 9.79 -6.41 -1.43
N ASP A 29 9.95 -5.70 -2.56
CA ASP A 29 9.59 -6.23 -3.88
C ASP A 29 10.42 -7.45 -4.27
N THR A 30 11.72 -7.44 -3.97
CA THR A 30 12.63 -8.56 -4.29
C THR A 30 12.35 -9.74 -3.38
N PHE A 31 12.15 -9.47 -2.09
CA PHE A 31 11.70 -10.45 -1.12
C PHE A 31 10.40 -11.12 -1.57
N TRP A 32 9.40 -10.33 -1.98
CA TRP A 32 8.10 -10.84 -2.40
C TRP A 32 8.17 -11.78 -3.60
N GLN A 33 8.99 -11.44 -4.62
CA GLN A 33 9.20 -12.32 -5.77
C GLN A 33 9.82 -13.67 -5.40
N SER A 34 10.73 -13.68 -4.44
CA SER A 34 11.33 -14.92 -3.90
C SER A 34 10.31 -15.70 -3.06
N TYR A 35 9.57 -15.01 -2.20
CA TYR A 35 8.50 -15.59 -1.37
C TYR A 35 7.43 -16.28 -2.23
N GLN A 36 6.98 -15.64 -3.32
CA GLN A 36 6.01 -16.23 -4.25
C GLN A 36 6.51 -17.49 -4.98
N LYS A 37 7.83 -17.66 -5.11
CA LYS A 37 8.44 -18.87 -5.70
C LYS A 37 8.55 -20.03 -4.70
N GLY A 38 8.17 -19.81 -3.44
CA GLY A 38 8.31 -20.81 -2.37
C GLY A 38 9.76 -21.00 -1.91
N GLU A 39 10.61 -19.99 -2.10
CA GLU A 39 11.98 -20.01 -1.58
C GLU A 39 11.96 -19.78 -0.06
N GLU A 40 11.77 -20.86 0.69
CA GLU A 40 11.72 -20.80 2.16
C GLU A 40 13.13 -20.66 2.76
N PRO A 41 13.28 -19.85 3.82
CA PRO A 41 14.54 -19.77 4.54
C PRO A 41 14.85 -21.10 5.21
N LYS A 42 16.07 -21.62 5.03
CA LYS A 42 16.54 -22.85 5.68
C LYS A 42 16.62 -22.73 7.21
N ASN A 43 16.64 -21.50 7.73
CA ASN A 43 16.72 -21.19 9.15
C ASN A 43 15.34 -20.77 9.67
N THR A 44 14.78 -21.58 10.57
CA THR A 44 13.47 -21.34 11.21
C THR A 44 13.45 -20.12 12.13
N SER A 45 14.63 -19.62 12.56
CA SER A 45 14.73 -18.50 13.50
C SER A 45 14.14 -17.18 12.97
N TRP A 46 13.93 -17.04 11.65
CA TRP A 46 13.40 -15.83 11.02
C TRP A 46 12.12 -16.09 10.23
N MET A 47 11.53 -17.30 10.34
CA MET A 47 10.30 -17.63 9.62
C MET A 47 9.11 -16.75 10.02
N LEU A 48 9.04 -16.33 11.29
CA LEU A 48 7.96 -15.45 11.77
C LEU A 48 8.03 -14.07 11.11
N ASP A 49 9.23 -13.48 11.08
CA ASP A 49 9.49 -12.21 10.37
C ASP A 49 9.19 -12.35 8.86
N TRP A 50 9.47 -13.51 8.26
CA TRP A 50 9.17 -13.80 6.84
C TRP A 50 7.67 -13.76 6.54
N SER A 51 6.86 -14.45 7.35
CA SER A 51 5.40 -14.46 7.17
C SER A 51 4.79 -13.08 7.42
N GLU A 52 5.27 -12.36 8.42
CA GLU A 52 4.82 -11.01 8.73
C GLU A 52 5.17 -10.04 7.59
N TRP A 53 6.41 -10.04 7.12
CA TRP A 53 6.84 -9.20 5.98
C TRP A 53 5.99 -9.47 4.73
N ALA A 54 5.75 -10.74 4.41
CA ALA A 54 4.89 -11.13 3.28
C ALA A 54 3.45 -10.64 3.45
N ALA A 55 2.88 -10.77 4.65
CA ALA A 55 1.53 -10.30 4.96
C ALA A 55 1.43 -8.78 4.85
N THR A 56 2.37 -8.03 5.44
CA THR A 56 2.41 -6.56 5.38
C THR A 56 2.55 -6.06 3.95
N TYR A 57 3.44 -6.66 3.15
CA TYR A 57 3.63 -6.27 1.75
C TYR A 57 2.39 -6.56 0.91
N LYS A 58 1.74 -7.71 1.10
CA LYS A 58 0.48 -8.02 0.43
C LYS A 58 -0.62 -7.02 0.81
N LEU A 59 -0.75 -6.68 2.10
CA LEU A 59 -1.73 -5.70 2.55
C LEU A 59 -1.46 -4.31 1.94
N LEU A 60 -0.20 -3.91 1.81
CA LEU A 60 0.17 -2.68 1.11
C LEU A 60 -0.31 -2.68 -0.35
N GLN A 61 -0.15 -3.80 -1.06
CA GLN A 61 -0.64 -3.94 -2.43
C GLN A 61 -2.16 -3.76 -2.49
N GLU A 62 -2.90 -4.41 -1.60
CA GLU A 62 -4.36 -4.29 -1.51
C GLU A 62 -4.80 -2.84 -1.22
N ARG A 63 -4.12 -2.14 -0.29
CA ARG A 63 -4.42 -0.72 -0.02
C ARG A 63 -4.11 0.18 -1.21
N LYS A 64 -2.99 -0.04 -1.91
CA LYS A 64 -2.64 0.70 -3.14
C LYS A 64 -3.68 0.48 -4.24
N GLU A 65 -4.12 -0.76 -4.45
CA GLU A 65 -5.19 -1.09 -5.40
C GLU A 65 -6.50 -0.37 -5.05
N GLN A 66 -6.89 -0.38 -3.76
CA GLN A 66 -8.06 0.35 -3.28
C GLN A 66 -7.94 1.85 -3.52
N TYR A 67 -6.77 2.43 -3.26
CA TYR A 67 -6.51 3.84 -3.56
C TYR A 67 -6.67 4.15 -5.05
N PHE A 68 -6.06 3.35 -5.92
CA PHE A 68 -6.18 3.53 -7.37
C PHE A 68 -7.62 3.39 -7.86
N HIS A 69 -8.35 2.40 -7.35
CA HIS A 69 -9.76 2.22 -7.67
C HIS A 69 -10.58 3.45 -7.27
N ALA A 70 -10.38 3.92 -6.04
CA ALA A 70 -11.04 5.11 -5.53
C ALA A 70 -10.75 6.36 -6.39
N VAL A 71 -9.49 6.59 -6.79
CA VAL A 71 -9.12 7.70 -7.69
C VAL A 71 -9.87 7.59 -9.01
N ASN A 72 -9.88 6.41 -9.62
CA ASN A 72 -10.52 6.22 -10.92
C ASN A 72 -12.04 6.40 -10.84
N CYS A 73 -12.70 5.82 -9.84
CA CYS A 73 -14.13 6.03 -9.62
C CYS A 73 -14.47 7.51 -9.42
N TRP A 74 -13.67 8.24 -8.63
CA TRP A 74 -13.88 9.66 -8.44
C TRP A 74 -13.70 10.45 -9.75
N LEU A 75 -12.67 10.12 -10.54
CA LEU A 75 -12.43 10.76 -11.84
C LEU A 75 -13.56 10.48 -12.84
N ASP A 76 -14.09 9.25 -12.86
CA ASP A 76 -15.21 8.87 -13.73
C ASP A 76 -16.50 9.62 -13.34
N GLU A 77 -16.78 9.75 -12.04
CA GLU A 77 -17.90 10.54 -11.53
C GLU A 77 -17.74 12.04 -11.78
N ASN A 78 -16.49 12.53 -11.83
CA ASN A 78 -16.12 13.93 -11.98
C ASN A 78 -15.39 14.19 -13.32
N ALA A 79 -15.82 13.51 -14.39
CA ALA A 79 -15.13 13.48 -15.69
C ALA A 79 -14.86 14.87 -16.32
N ASN A 80 -15.60 15.90 -15.92
CA ASN A 80 -15.44 17.27 -16.40
C ASN A 80 -14.45 18.12 -15.60
N ILE A 81 -14.00 17.64 -14.44
CA ILE A 81 -13.23 18.42 -13.46
C ILE A 81 -11.75 17.98 -13.44
N GLY A 82 -11.49 16.69 -13.67
CA GLY A 82 -10.13 16.15 -13.87
C GLY A 82 -9.28 16.05 -12.59
N PHE A 83 -8.07 15.49 -12.75
CA PHE A 83 -7.17 15.16 -11.64
C PHE A 83 -6.62 16.36 -10.84
N PRO A 84 -6.35 17.55 -11.43
CA PRO A 84 -5.86 18.70 -10.65
C PRO A 84 -6.80 19.13 -9.53
N GLU A 85 -8.12 19.12 -9.76
CA GLU A 85 -9.10 19.45 -8.72
C GLU A 85 -9.06 18.45 -7.56
N LEU A 86 -8.87 17.14 -7.85
CA LEU A 86 -8.73 16.14 -6.79
C LEU A 86 -7.58 16.53 -5.86
N ILE A 87 -6.45 16.97 -6.43
CA ILE A 87 -5.30 17.45 -5.66
C ILE A 87 -5.67 18.70 -4.86
N GLU A 88 -6.35 19.68 -5.45
CA GLU A 88 -6.75 20.92 -4.76
C GLU A 88 -7.69 20.63 -3.58
N ARG A 89 -8.70 19.79 -3.77
CA ARG A 89 -9.62 19.35 -2.71
C ARG A 89 -8.90 18.62 -1.58
N ARG A 90 -7.99 17.71 -1.93
CA ARG A 90 -7.17 16.98 -0.95
C ARG A 90 -6.20 17.90 -0.23
N ALA A 91 -5.61 18.89 -0.90
CA ALA A 91 -4.74 19.89 -0.30
C ALA A 91 -5.50 20.78 0.71
N CYS A 92 -6.78 21.06 0.45
CA CYS A 92 -7.67 21.77 1.36
C CYS A 92 -8.22 20.91 2.52
N ARG A 93 -7.87 19.61 2.60
CA ARG A 93 -8.43 18.63 3.54
C ARG A 93 -9.95 18.52 3.47
N GLU A 94 -10.51 18.71 2.28
CA GLU A 94 -11.93 18.43 2.06
C GLU A 94 -12.14 16.91 2.09
N PRO A 95 -13.10 16.40 2.87
CA PRO A 95 -13.35 14.98 2.96
C PRO A 95 -13.90 14.47 1.63
N VAL A 96 -13.07 13.73 0.91
CA VAL A 96 -13.47 13.02 -0.30
C VAL A 96 -13.76 11.57 0.08
N ASN A 97 -15.05 11.24 0.11
CA ASN A 97 -15.50 9.86 0.30
C ASN A 97 -15.12 9.03 -0.92
N VAL A 98 -14.71 7.78 -0.67
CA VAL A 98 -14.40 6.82 -1.73
C VAL A 98 -15.60 5.92 -1.99
N CYS A 99 -15.88 5.64 -3.25
CA CYS A 99 -16.76 4.54 -3.66
C CYS A 99 -15.97 3.24 -3.51
N ILE A 100 -16.42 2.35 -2.63
CA ILE A 100 -15.82 1.05 -2.32
C ILE A 100 -16.83 -0.05 -2.65
#